data_AF-A0A0C9UGN2-F1
#
_entry.id   AF-A0A0C9UGN2-F1
#
_cell.length_a   1.000
_cell.length_b   1.000
_cell.length_c   1.000
_cell.angle_alpha   90.00
_cell.angle_beta   90.00
_cell.angle_gamma   90.00
#
_symmetry.space_group_name_H-M   'P 1'
#
loop_
_entity.id
_entity.type
_entity.pdbx_description
1 polymer ?
#
loop_
_entity_poly.entity_id
_entity_poly.type
_entity_poly.pdbx_seq_one_letter_code
_entity_poly.pdbx_strand_id
1 'polypeptide(L)'
;MANSQYSESLNTPCKTYLTRGQSVGLVFISEAAILSCIAVFYLFYVITMNGRRYLKLNPKLRWWEVITSPIEVYMISLFVADFLQGVGIAFDIRHIHSGIVQCGTYCTAQGILRQLSEATVAFSTLAIAVHTFVIILFRKGQNAFKFSLIIVGLIWLYVSLFVTIASALHSKGSEFFYTPTPNYRLKAVKTYLSGAGCWIGPKFPVERIVGEYFWFWFTALISLVLYVILYLALRGNVFTEEIRWWRIHFRSRPINKRRPTSIGEPNGENEQGNKRGAATEAVMMLLYPLAYVGLILGLSIVRWMGFVDENIGVPPAATFSVMTIFALSGVVNVTLLLYTRPGLLLLGDRRLTANGIPLRSLGIFESSTSLHTVDSFAEGTCLARTVEAAS
;
A
#
# COMPACT_ATOMS: atom_id res chain seq x y z
N MET A 1 24.61 -35.31 -19.12
CA MET A 1 23.54 -34.62 -19.88
C MET A 1 23.20 -33.24 -19.29
N ALA A 2 23.08 -33.07 -17.97
CA ALA A 2 22.82 -31.75 -17.35
C ALA A 2 23.90 -30.67 -17.66
N ASN A 3 25.17 -31.06 -17.79
CA ASN A 3 26.26 -30.11 -18.06
C ASN A 3 26.32 -29.61 -19.51
N SER A 4 25.82 -30.37 -20.49
CA SER A 4 25.83 -29.94 -21.91
C SER A 4 24.67 -28.99 -22.22
N GLN A 5 23.51 -29.17 -21.58
CA GLN A 5 22.38 -28.23 -21.67
C GLN A 5 22.70 -26.88 -21.03
N TYR A 6 23.55 -26.85 -19.99
CA TYR A 6 24.00 -25.62 -19.36
C TYR A 6 24.90 -24.77 -20.30
N SER A 7 25.76 -25.41 -21.09
CA SER A 7 26.60 -24.70 -22.08
C SER A 7 25.80 -24.14 -23.25
N GLU A 8 24.68 -24.76 -23.63
CA GLU A 8 23.84 -24.32 -24.75
C GLU A 8 22.95 -23.11 -24.38
N SER A 9 22.60 -22.94 -23.10
CA SER A 9 21.93 -21.71 -22.62
C SER A 9 22.78 -20.45 -22.70
N LEU A 10 24.11 -20.55 -22.80
CA LEU A 10 24.96 -19.36 -22.96
C LEU A 10 24.84 -18.71 -24.34
N ASN A 11 24.28 -19.39 -25.34
CA ASN A 11 24.16 -18.90 -26.71
C ASN A 11 22.74 -18.45 -27.10
N THR A 12 21.75 -18.58 -26.22
CA THR A 12 20.39 -18.06 -26.46
C THR A 12 19.94 -17.14 -25.33
N PRO A 13 19.87 -15.80 -25.53
CA PRO A 13 19.60 -14.80 -24.48
C PRO A 13 18.18 -14.89 -23.88
N CYS A 14 17.39 -15.86 -24.32
CA CYS A 14 15.97 -15.98 -24.04
C CYS A 14 15.58 -17.27 -23.32
N LYS A 15 16.54 -18.05 -22.81
CA LYS A 15 16.29 -19.23 -21.98
C LYS A 15 17.26 -19.24 -20.80
N THR A 16 16.74 -19.41 -19.59
CA THR A 16 17.52 -19.50 -18.35
C THR A 16 17.03 -20.71 -17.56
N TYR A 17 17.95 -21.62 -17.22
CA TYR A 17 17.66 -22.78 -16.38
C TYR A 17 17.73 -22.42 -14.90
N LEU A 18 16.75 -22.89 -14.12
CA LEU A 18 16.69 -22.67 -12.68
C LEU A 18 17.50 -23.73 -11.95
N THR A 19 18.43 -23.30 -11.10
CA THR A 19 19.08 -24.20 -10.14
C THR A 19 18.11 -24.59 -9.03
N ARG A 20 18.42 -25.65 -8.27
CA ARG A 20 17.59 -26.09 -7.13
C ARG A 20 17.45 -25.01 -6.06
N GLY A 21 18.52 -24.27 -5.76
CA GLY A 21 18.49 -23.16 -4.80
C GLY A 21 17.60 -22.00 -5.27
N GLN A 22 17.66 -21.66 -6.56
CA GLN A 22 16.77 -20.64 -7.13
C GLN A 22 15.32 -21.11 -7.10
N SER A 23 15.04 -22.36 -7.46
CA SER A 23 13.68 -22.92 -7.44
C SER A 23 13.08 -22.85 -6.02
N VAL A 24 13.85 -23.20 -4.99
CA VAL A 24 13.42 -23.07 -3.58
C VAL A 24 13.15 -21.61 -3.21
N GLY A 25 14.02 -20.68 -3.61
CA GLY A 25 13.78 -19.24 -3.39
C GLY A 25 12.51 -18.73 -4.08
N LEU A 26 12.25 -19.17 -5.32
CA LEU A 26 11.05 -18.84 -6.07
C LEU A 26 9.77 -19.40 -5.42
N VAL A 27 9.84 -20.57 -4.77
CA VAL A 27 8.71 -21.14 -4.03
C VAL A 27 8.30 -20.20 -2.89
N PHE A 28 9.25 -19.76 -2.05
CA PHE A 28 8.95 -18.83 -0.95
C PHE A 28 8.36 -17.50 -1.45
N ILE A 29 8.91 -16.95 -2.53
CA ILE A 29 8.40 -15.73 -3.16
C ILE A 29 6.95 -15.94 -3.66
N SER A 30 6.69 -17.09 -4.30
CA SER A 30 5.36 -17.41 -4.84
C SER A 30 4.32 -17.63 -3.74
N GLU A 31 4.70 -18.32 -2.67
CA GLU A 31 3.84 -18.53 -1.49
C GLU A 31 3.48 -17.20 -0.82
N ALA A 32 4.48 -16.33 -0.61
CA ALA A 32 4.27 -14.98 -0.09
C ALA A 32 3.32 -14.15 -0.97
N ALA A 33 3.49 -14.22 -2.29
CA ALA A 33 2.63 -13.53 -3.24
C ALA A 33 1.18 -14.05 -3.21
N ILE A 34 0.98 -15.37 -3.12
CA ILE A 34 -0.35 -15.96 -2.96
C ILE A 34 -1.01 -15.49 -1.66
N LEU A 35 -0.26 -15.49 -0.55
CA LEU A 35 -0.75 -14.97 0.74
C LEU A 35 -1.17 -13.50 0.63
N SER A 36 -0.39 -12.66 -0.05
CA SER A 36 -0.76 -11.26 -0.34
C SER A 36 -2.04 -11.17 -1.18
N CYS A 37 -2.17 -11.97 -2.25
CA CYS A 37 -3.40 -12.00 -3.05
C CYS A 37 -4.62 -12.40 -2.22
N ILE A 38 -4.50 -13.43 -1.39
CA ILE A 38 -5.59 -13.90 -0.51
C ILE A 38 -5.97 -12.81 0.50
N ALA A 39 -4.99 -12.17 1.14
CA ALA A 39 -5.23 -11.12 2.13
C ALA A 39 -5.96 -9.91 1.50
N VAL A 40 -5.51 -9.45 0.33
CA VAL A 40 -6.14 -8.34 -0.38
C VAL A 40 -7.51 -8.71 -0.91
N PHE A 41 -7.69 -9.93 -1.44
CA PHE A 41 -8.99 -10.41 -1.89
C PHE A 41 -9.99 -10.50 -0.73
N TYR A 42 -9.56 -11.04 0.41
CA TYR A 42 -10.37 -11.08 1.62
C TYR A 42 -10.76 -9.67 2.09
N LEU A 43 -9.83 -8.71 2.05
CA LEU A 43 -10.13 -7.31 2.34
C LEU A 43 -11.24 -6.78 1.41
N PHE A 44 -11.12 -6.95 0.10
CA PHE A 44 -12.15 -6.50 -0.84
C PHE A 44 -13.51 -7.20 -0.62
N TYR A 45 -13.49 -8.48 -0.26
CA TYR A 45 -14.68 -9.23 0.11
C TYR A 45 -15.37 -8.59 1.33
N VAL A 46 -14.64 -8.30 2.40
CA VAL A 46 -15.18 -7.66 3.61
C VAL A 46 -15.73 -6.27 3.30
N ILE A 47 -14.98 -5.42 2.58
CA ILE A 47 -15.42 -4.07 2.17
C ILE A 47 -16.74 -4.16 1.39
N THR A 48 -16.82 -5.09 0.43
CA THR A 48 -18.02 -5.28 -0.38
C THR A 48 -19.21 -5.78 0.44
N MET A 49 -18.98 -6.68 1.39
CA MET A 49 -20.04 -7.23 2.25
C MET A 49 -20.58 -6.19 3.23
N ASN A 50 -19.71 -5.49 3.97
CA ASN A 50 -20.10 -4.40 4.87
C ASN A 50 -20.83 -3.29 4.11
N GLY A 51 -20.33 -3.05 2.91
CA GLY A 51 -20.95 -2.21 1.93
C GLY A 51 -22.36 -2.51 1.51
N ARG A 52 -22.59 -3.73 1.04
CA ARG A 52 -23.91 -4.22 0.67
C ARG A 52 -24.86 -4.16 1.86
N ARG A 53 -24.40 -4.48 3.07
CA ARG A 53 -25.19 -4.32 4.31
C ARG A 53 -25.59 -2.87 4.52
N TYR A 54 -24.65 -1.93 4.38
CA TYR A 54 -24.91 -0.50 4.54
C TYR A 54 -25.90 0.07 3.52
N LEU A 55 -25.79 -0.34 2.25
CA LEU A 55 -26.75 0.04 1.20
C LEU A 55 -28.14 -0.55 1.40
N LYS A 56 -28.24 -1.80 1.88
CA LYS A 56 -29.53 -2.42 2.21
C LYS A 56 -30.26 -1.66 3.30
N LEU A 57 -29.53 -1.11 4.28
CA LEU A 57 -30.09 -0.27 5.34
C LEU A 57 -30.47 1.14 4.85
N ASN A 58 -29.86 1.61 3.76
CA ASN A 58 -30.05 2.97 3.24
C ASN A 58 -30.29 2.95 1.72
N PRO A 59 -31.50 2.58 1.25
CA PRO A 59 -31.78 2.34 -0.18
C PRO A 59 -31.69 3.60 -1.06
N LYS A 60 -31.62 4.78 -0.46
CA LYS A 60 -31.44 6.06 -1.18
C LYS A 60 -29.98 6.35 -1.57
N LEU A 61 -29.02 5.69 -0.91
CA LEU A 61 -27.58 5.94 -1.15
C LEU A 61 -27.06 5.10 -2.31
N ARG A 62 -26.12 5.69 -3.07
CA ARG A 62 -25.38 4.97 -4.13
C ARG A 62 -24.04 4.46 -3.62
N TRP A 63 -23.48 3.50 -4.35
CA TRP A 63 -22.26 2.82 -3.92
C TRP A 63 -21.04 3.76 -3.79
N TRP A 64 -20.96 4.72 -4.69
CA TRP A 64 -19.96 5.80 -4.69
C TRP A 64 -20.12 6.80 -3.54
N GLU A 65 -21.31 6.92 -2.96
CA GLU A 65 -21.57 7.81 -1.82
C GLU A 65 -21.16 7.16 -0.50
N VAL A 66 -20.89 5.85 -0.51
CA VAL A 66 -20.43 5.13 0.67
C VAL A 66 -18.93 5.35 0.91
N ILE A 67 -18.15 5.49 -0.16
CA ILE A 67 -16.73 5.88 -0.11
C ILE A 67 -16.67 7.40 -0.13
N THR A 68 -16.42 8.02 1.02
CA THR A 68 -16.52 9.48 1.16
C THR A 68 -15.16 10.16 1.26
N SER A 69 -14.11 9.43 1.65
CA SER A 69 -12.80 10.02 1.87
C SER A 69 -11.92 9.94 0.61
N PRO A 70 -11.23 11.02 0.21
CA PRO A 70 -10.26 10.96 -0.89
C PRO A 70 -9.13 9.95 -0.66
N ILE A 71 -8.76 9.71 0.61
CA ILE A 71 -7.71 8.76 0.99
C ILE A 71 -8.14 7.30 0.70
N GLU A 72 -9.42 6.98 0.86
CA GLU A 72 -9.97 5.66 0.56
C GLU A 72 -9.79 5.31 -0.93
N VAL A 73 -9.90 6.30 -1.82
CA VAL A 73 -9.69 6.12 -3.26
C VAL A 73 -8.25 5.72 -3.58
N TYR A 74 -7.27 6.40 -2.99
CA TYR A 74 -5.85 6.03 -3.16
C TYR A 74 -5.54 4.67 -2.57
N MET A 75 -6.11 4.33 -1.41
CA MET A 75 -5.93 3.02 -0.79
C MET A 75 -6.52 1.90 -1.63
N ILE A 76 -7.71 2.08 -2.21
CA ILE A 76 -8.28 1.11 -3.15
C ILE A 76 -7.34 0.91 -4.35
N SER A 77 -6.79 1.99 -4.92
CA SER A 77 -5.81 1.91 -6.00
C SER A 77 -4.55 1.14 -5.57
N LEU A 78 -4.04 1.41 -4.36
CA LEU A 78 -2.89 0.70 -3.78
C LEU A 78 -3.16 -0.80 -3.65
N PHE A 79 -4.30 -1.19 -3.08
CA PHE A 79 -4.67 -2.60 -2.91
C PHE A 79 -4.93 -3.31 -4.24
N VAL A 80 -5.52 -2.64 -5.23
CA VAL A 80 -5.64 -3.21 -6.58
C VAL A 80 -4.26 -3.47 -7.18
N ALA A 81 -3.32 -2.53 -7.00
CA ALA A 81 -1.94 -2.71 -7.47
C ALA A 81 -1.23 -3.84 -6.73
N ASP A 82 -1.35 -3.95 -5.40
CA ASP A 82 -0.79 -5.06 -4.61
C ASP A 82 -1.36 -6.42 -5.04
N PHE A 83 -2.66 -6.49 -5.38
CA PHE A 83 -3.26 -7.70 -5.92
C PHE A 83 -2.63 -8.08 -7.27
N LEU A 84 -2.48 -7.13 -8.19
CA LEU A 84 -1.82 -7.36 -9.47
C LEU A 84 -0.34 -7.73 -9.30
N GLN A 85 0.35 -7.16 -8.30
CA GLN A 85 1.73 -7.50 -7.96
C GLN A 85 1.82 -8.97 -7.54
N GLY A 86 0.96 -9.39 -6.61
CA GLY A 86 0.91 -10.79 -6.18
C GLY A 86 0.61 -11.74 -7.35
N VAL A 87 -0.31 -11.38 -8.24
CA VAL A 87 -0.60 -12.18 -9.45
C VAL A 87 0.62 -12.25 -10.37
N GLY A 88 1.28 -11.12 -10.66
CA GLY A 88 2.49 -11.09 -11.48
C GLY A 88 3.66 -11.86 -10.88
N ILE A 89 3.74 -11.95 -9.55
CA ILE A 89 4.73 -12.79 -8.87
C ILE A 89 4.33 -14.27 -8.92
N ALA A 90 3.07 -14.62 -8.70
CA ALA A 90 2.56 -16.00 -8.74
C ALA A 90 2.78 -16.70 -10.09
N PHE A 91 3.00 -15.95 -11.19
CA PHE A 91 3.40 -16.52 -12.48
C PHE A 91 4.71 -17.32 -12.40
N ASP A 92 5.54 -17.09 -11.38
CA ASP A 92 6.76 -17.85 -11.12
C ASP A 92 6.50 -19.35 -10.90
N ILE A 93 5.30 -19.74 -10.46
CA ILE A 93 4.92 -21.16 -10.25
C ILE A 93 5.14 -22.00 -11.52
N ARG A 94 4.79 -21.45 -12.68
CA ARG A 94 5.00 -22.15 -13.97
C ARG A 94 6.49 -22.32 -14.27
N HIS A 95 7.29 -21.30 -13.97
CA HIS A 95 8.74 -21.33 -14.18
C HIS A 95 9.39 -22.36 -13.23
N ILE A 96 8.94 -22.42 -11.98
CA ILE A 96 9.36 -23.43 -10.99
C ILE A 96 9.05 -24.84 -11.50
N HIS A 97 7.81 -25.09 -11.94
CA HIS A 97 7.40 -26.40 -12.46
C HIS A 97 8.21 -26.82 -13.69
N SER A 98 8.51 -25.87 -14.58
CA SER A 98 9.22 -26.16 -15.83
C SER A 98 10.75 -26.20 -15.65
N GLY A 99 11.27 -25.70 -14.53
CA GLY A 99 12.70 -25.55 -14.28
C GLY A 99 13.40 -24.56 -15.22
N ILE A 100 12.64 -23.80 -16.02
CA ILE A 100 13.14 -22.89 -17.04
C ILE A 100 12.32 -21.60 -17.06
N VAL A 101 13.01 -20.48 -17.26
CA VAL A 101 12.42 -19.18 -17.57
C VAL A 101 12.79 -18.85 -19.01
N GLN A 102 11.80 -18.63 -19.87
CA GLN A 102 12.04 -18.34 -21.28
C GLN A 102 11.23 -17.16 -21.79
N CYS A 103 11.78 -16.43 -22.77
CA CYS A 103 11.06 -15.38 -23.48
C CYS A 103 9.82 -15.93 -24.17
N GLY A 104 8.82 -15.07 -24.33
CA GLY A 104 7.56 -15.40 -24.98
C GLY A 104 6.40 -14.67 -24.33
N THR A 105 5.19 -14.96 -24.79
CA THR A 105 3.96 -14.28 -24.33
C THR A 105 3.75 -14.40 -22.82
N TYR A 106 4.09 -15.55 -22.22
CA TYR A 106 3.98 -15.76 -20.78
C TYR A 106 4.94 -14.84 -19.98
N CYS A 107 6.17 -14.72 -20.46
CA CYS A 107 7.20 -13.87 -19.86
C CYS A 107 6.86 -12.38 -20.01
N THR A 108 6.37 -11.99 -21.19
CA THR A 108 5.85 -10.64 -21.44
C THR A 108 4.67 -10.30 -20.55
N ALA A 109 3.68 -11.20 -20.42
CA ALA A 109 2.52 -10.97 -19.56
C ALA A 109 2.93 -10.82 -18.08
N GLN A 110 3.87 -11.65 -17.62
CA GLN A 110 4.42 -11.53 -16.27
C GLN A 110 5.10 -10.18 -16.05
N GLY A 111 5.99 -9.79 -16.96
CA GLY A 111 6.72 -8.53 -16.87
C GLY A 111 5.80 -7.31 -16.89
N ILE A 112 4.77 -7.33 -17.76
CA ILE A 112 3.72 -6.31 -17.81
C ILE A 112 3.01 -6.17 -16.47
N LEU A 113 2.56 -7.28 -15.88
CA LEU A 113 1.84 -7.25 -14.60
C LEU A 113 2.71 -6.72 -13.46
N ARG A 114 3.97 -7.15 -13.40
CA ARG A 114 4.92 -6.67 -12.39
C ARG A 114 5.20 -5.18 -12.55
N GLN A 115 5.56 -4.74 -13.74
CA GLN A 115 5.86 -3.33 -13.98
C GLN A 115 4.65 -2.42 -13.73
N LEU A 116 3.46 -2.83 -14.20
CA LEU A 116 2.22 -2.09 -13.98
C LEU A 116 1.93 -1.95 -12.47
N SER A 117 1.98 -3.06 -11.73
CA SER A 117 1.66 -3.07 -10.30
C SER A 117 2.69 -2.32 -9.46
N GLU A 118 3.97 -2.62 -9.62
CA GLU A 118 5.07 -2.02 -8.86
C GLU A 118 5.09 -0.48 -9.03
N ALA A 119 4.94 0.02 -10.25
CA ALA A 119 4.86 1.46 -10.51
C ALA A 119 3.61 2.09 -9.88
N THR A 120 2.43 1.48 -10.03
CA THR A 120 1.19 2.01 -9.44
C THR A 120 1.22 2.03 -7.92
N VAL A 121 1.87 1.05 -7.26
CA VAL A 121 2.09 1.05 -5.79
C VAL A 121 2.92 2.28 -5.38
N ALA A 122 4.00 2.58 -6.09
CA ALA A 122 4.84 3.75 -5.81
C ALA A 122 4.05 5.06 -5.95
N PHE A 123 3.37 5.26 -7.08
CA PHE A 123 2.57 6.47 -7.31
C PHE A 123 1.41 6.63 -6.32
N SER A 124 0.70 5.54 -6.00
CA SER A 124 -0.40 5.57 -5.04
C SER A 124 0.12 5.94 -3.64
N THR A 125 1.28 5.40 -3.24
CA THR A 125 1.93 5.73 -1.97
C THR A 125 2.35 7.19 -1.92
N LEU A 126 2.95 7.71 -2.99
CA LEU A 126 3.31 9.12 -3.10
C LEU A 126 2.08 10.03 -2.97
N ALA A 127 0.99 9.69 -3.65
CA ALA A 127 -0.27 10.43 -3.59
C ALA A 127 -0.85 10.43 -2.16
N ILE A 128 -0.84 9.29 -1.47
CA ILE A 128 -1.26 9.18 -0.07
C ILE A 128 -0.40 10.08 0.82
N ALA A 129 0.93 10.05 0.66
CA ALA A 129 1.86 10.83 1.47
C ALA A 129 1.64 12.35 1.27
N VAL A 130 1.59 12.81 0.02
CA VAL A 130 1.37 14.23 -0.32
C VAL A 130 -0.01 14.71 0.14
N HIS A 131 -1.06 13.93 -0.11
CA HIS A 131 -2.41 14.33 0.28
C HIS A 131 -2.57 14.39 1.80
N THR A 132 -2.01 13.41 2.51
CA THR A 132 -2.00 13.38 3.98
C THR A 132 -1.25 14.57 4.55
N PHE A 133 -0.09 14.90 3.97
CA PHE A 133 0.69 16.09 4.34
C PHE A 133 -0.12 17.39 4.18
N VAL A 134 -0.79 17.55 3.03
CA VAL A 134 -1.59 18.75 2.74
C VAL A 134 -2.77 18.89 3.73
N ILE A 135 -3.45 17.78 4.03
CA ILE A 135 -4.55 17.78 5.00
C ILE A 135 -4.04 18.14 6.41
N ILE A 136 -2.92 17.58 6.85
CA ILE A 136 -2.44 17.78 8.23
C ILE A 136 -1.92 19.20 8.43
N LEU A 137 -1.09 19.70 7.52
CA LEU A 137 -0.48 21.02 7.69
C LEU A 137 -1.42 22.14 7.28
N PHE A 138 -2.04 22.05 6.10
CA PHE A 138 -2.81 23.14 5.55
C PHE A 138 -4.31 23.04 5.85
N ARG A 139 -4.78 21.92 6.42
CA ARG A 139 -6.22 21.64 6.68
C ARG A 139 -7.10 21.81 5.44
N LYS A 140 -6.51 21.74 4.25
CA LYS A 140 -7.19 21.89 2.95
C LYS A 140 -7.33 20.53 2.28
N GLY A 141 -8.36 20.40 1.43
CA GLY A 141 -8.54 19.22 0.58
C GLY A 141 -9.31 18.06 1.22
N GLN A 142 -9.94 18.25 2.39
CA GLN A 142 -10.72 17.21 3.08
C GLN A 142 -11.88 16.64 2.23
N ASN A 143 -12.46 17.45 1.33
CA ASN A 143 -13.57 17.06 0.44
C ASN A 143 -13.15 16.89 -1.03
N ALA A 144 -11.86 16.67 -1.31
CA ALA A 144 -11.31 16.61 -2.66
C ALA A 144 -11.48 15.24 -3.35
N PHE A 145 -12.66 14.62 -3.22
CA PHE A 145 -12.92 13.26 -3.72
C PHE A 145 -12.76 13.16 -5.25
N LYS A 146 -13.38 14.09 -6.00
CA LYS A 146 -13.24 14.16 -7.46
C LYS A 146 -11.78 14.31 -7.90
N PHE A 147 -11.01 15.09 -7.16
CA PHE A 147 -9.59 15.29 -7.44
C PHE A 147 -8.78 14.00 -7.22
N SER A 148 -9.08 13.22 -6.18
CA SER A 148 -8.43 11.92 -5.98
C SER A 148 -8.73 10.91 -7.08
N LEU A 149 -9.97 10.88 -7.61
CA LEU A 149 -10.32 10.04 -8.76
C LEU A 149 -9.56 10.44 -10.03
N ILE A 150 -9.41 11.75 -10.28
CA ILE A 150 -8.63 12.25 -11.42
C ILE A 150 -7.17 11.83 -11.27
N ILE A 151 -6.56 12.00 -10.09
CA ILE A 151 -5.16 11.59 -9.85
C ILE A 151 -4.99 10.09 -10.07
N VAL A 152 -5.84 9.25 -9.47
CA VAL A 152 -5.78 7.79 -9.67
C VAL A 152 -5.94 7.43 -11.15
N GLY A 153 -6.89 8.06 -11.85
CA GLY A 153 -7.07 7.87 -13.29
C GLY A 153 -5.82 8.24 -14.10
N LEU A 154 -5.15 9.34 -13.77
CA LEU A 154 -3.90 9.76 -14.42
C LEU A 154 -2.75 8.81 -14.12
N ILE A 155 -2.65 8.28 -12.89
CA ILE A 155 -1.65 7.27 -12.52
C ILE A 155 -1.83 6.02 -13.38
N TRP A 156 -3.03 5.44 -13.41
CA TRP A 156 -3.30 4.23 -14.20
C TRP A 156 -3.11 4.48 -15.69
N LEU A 157 -3.51 5.65 -16.20
CA LEU A 157 -3.29 6.03 -17.59
C LEU A 157 -1.79 6.09 -17.92
N TYR A 158 -0.99 6.79 -17.09
CA TYR A 158 0.46 6.91 -17.29
C TYR A 158 1.13 5.55 -17.30
N VAL A 159 0.90 4.72 -16.28
CA VAL A 159 1.58 3.42 -16.17
C VAL A 159 1.13 2.47 -17.29
N SER A 160 -0.17 2.44 -17.62
CA SER A 160 -0.68 1.61 -18.72
C SER A 160 -0.11 2.04 -20.07
N LEU A 161 -0.04 3.35 -20.32
CA LEU A 161 0.54 3.89 -21.55
C LEU A 161 2.03 3.55 -21.64
N PHE A 162 2.78 3.70 -20.55
CA PHE A 162 4.20 3.35 -20.50
C PHE A 162 4.41 1.88 -20.87
N VAL A 163 3.70 0.97 -20.18
CA VAL A 163 3.85 -0.48 -20.37
C VAL A 163 3.41 -0.93 -21.77
N THR A 164 2.31 -0.39 -22.28
CA THR A 164 1.80 -0.72 -23.62
C THR A 164 2.70 -0.19 -24.73
N ILE A 165 3.17 1.06 -24.65
CA ILE A 165 4.11 1.62 -25.63
C ILE A 165 5.43 0.85 -25.60
N ALA A 166 6.00 0.63 -24.42
CA ALA A 166 7.27 -0.07 -24.28
C ALA A 166 7.19 -1.50 -24.83
N SER A 167 6.09 -2.21 -24.56
CA SER A 167 5.84 -3.54 -25.10
C SER A 167 5.56 -3.51 -26.61
N ALA A 168 4.83 -2.53 -27.14
CA ALA A 168 4.45 -2.46 -28.54
C ALA A 168 5.64 -2.12 -29.46
N LEU A 169 6.50 -1.17 -29.04
CA LEU A 169 7.68 -0.76 -29.80
C LEU A 169 8.70 -1.90 -29.94
N HIS A 170 8.78 -2.75 -28.93
CA HIS A 170 9.77 -3.83 -28.82
C HIS A 170 9.13 -5.24 -28.95
N SER A 171 7.91 -5.34 -29.48
CA SER A 171 7.28 -6.63 -29.80
C SER A 171 7.64 -7.16 -31.19
N LYS A 172 8.21 -6.32 -32.06
CA LYS A 172 8.54 -6.68 -33.45
C LYS A 172 10.05 -6.87 -33.60
N GLY A 173 10.56 -8.06 -33.31
CA GLY A 173 11.97 -8.41 -33.52
C GLY A 173 12.42 -9.62 -32.71
N SER A 174 13.71 -9.96 -32.83
CA SER A 174 14.37 -10.99 -32.00
C SER A 174 14.69 -10.51 -30.58
N GLU A 175 14.33 -9.28 -30.23
CA GLU A 175 14.66 -8.62 -28.97
C GLU A 175 13.39 -8.33 -28.18
N PHE A 176 13.08 -9.19 -27.20
CA PHE A 176 11.94 -9.00 -26.32
C PHE A 176 12.22 -7.89 -25.30
N PHE A 177 11.24 -6.99 -25.07
CA PHE A 177 11.32 -5.98 -24.01
C PHE A 177 11.42 -6.61 -22.63
N TYR A 178 10.58 -7.61 -22.36
CA TYR A 178 10.65 -8.39 -21.13
C TYR A 178 11.42 -9.67 -21.40
N THR A 179 12.51 -9.85 -20.70
CA THR A 179 13.33 -11.05 -20.78
C THR A 179 13.35 -11.73 -19.43
N PRO A 180 13.71 -13.03 -19.36
CA PRO A 180 14.31 -13.56 -18.14
C PRO A 180 15.40 -12.58 -17.71
N THR A 181 15.66 -12.45 -16.42
CA THR A 181 16.70 -11.54 -15.94
C THR A 181 18.02 -12.30 -15.72
N PRO A 182 18.81 -12.75 -16.72
CA PRO A 182 20.15 -13.24 -16.45
C PRO A 182 21.15 -12.07 -16.50
N ASN A 183 22.06 -12.01 -15.53
CA ASN A 183 23.19 -11.10 -15.58
C ASN A 183 24.03 -11.42 -16.83
N TYR A 184 23.98 -10.53 -17.81
CA TYR A 184 24.86 -10.56 -18.97
C TYR A 184 26.17 -9.89 -18.54
N ARG A 185 27.18 -10.65 -18.06
CA ARG A 185 28.60 -10.41 -18.41
C ARG A 185 29.73 -11.21 -17.74
N LEU A 186 29.57 -12.14 -16.79
CA LEU A 186 30.76 -12.89 -16.29
C LEU A 186 30.76 -14.41 -16.51
N LYS A 187 31.60 -14.83 -17.47
CA LYS A 187 32.13 -16.20 -17.66
C LYS A 187 33.14 -16.60 -16.56
N ALA A 188 32.80 -16.53 -15.27
CA ALA A 188 33.63 -17.21 -14.25
C ALA A 188 33.01 -17.29 -12.84
N VAL A 189 32.12 -16.39 -12.45
CA VAL A 189 31.70 -16.31 -11.04
C VAL A 189 30.19 -16.41 -10.91
N LYS A 190 29.77 -17.49 -10.24
CA LYS A 190 28.44 -17.73 -9.70
C LYS A 190 27.98 -16.54 -8.85
N THR A 191 27.31 -15.56 -9.43
CA THR A 191 26.67 -14.49 -8.64
C THR A 191 25.18 -14.44 -8.96
N TYR A 192 24.42 -15.01 -8.02
CA TYR A 192 23.02 -15.41 -8.05
C TYR A 192 22.05 -14.23 -7.88
N LEU A 193 22.26 -13.17 -8.66
CA LEU A 193 21.49 -11.93 -8.55
C LEU A 193 20.56 -11.72 -9.74
N SER A 194 20.08 -12.82 -10.32
CA SER A 194 19.12 -12.83 -11.42
C SER A 194 17.73 -13.09 -10.86
N GLY A 195 16.93 -12.03 -10.81
CA GLY A 195 15.59 -12.00 -10.23
C GLY A 195 14.69 -13.12 -10.74
N ALA A 196 13.97 -13.73 -9.81
CA ALA A 196 12.87 -14.65 -10.06
C ALA A 196 11.90 -14.05 -11.09
N GLY A 197 11.74 -14.72 -12.24
CA GLY A 197 10.76 -14.35 -13.27
C GLY A 197 11.25 -13.37 -14.35
N CYS A 198 10.28 -12.83 -15.08
CA CYS A 198 10.51 -11.93 -16.20
C CYS A 198 10.41 -10.45 -15.83
N TRP A 199 11.34 -9.64 -16.37
CA TRP A 199 11.46 -8.21 -16.14
C TRP A 199 11.89 -7.51 -17.43
N ILE A 200 11.78 -6.17 -17.49
CA ILE A 200 12.42 -5.32 -18.50
C ILE A 200 13.86 -5.79 -18.76
N GLY A 201 14.23 -6.00 -20.01
CA GLY A 201 15.52 -6.57 -20.40
C GLY A 201 16.69 -5.63 -20.14
N PRO A 202 17.91 -6.17 -19.94
CA PRO A 202 19.10 -5.37 -19.62
C PRO A 202 19.55 -4.44 -20.74
N LYS A 203 19.14 -4.72 -21.97
CA LYS A 203 19.42 -3.89 -23.15
C LYS A 203 18.77 -2.51 -23.07
N PHE A 204 17.78 -2.34 -22.19
CA PHE A 204 16.97 -1.13 -22.04
C PHE A 204 17.20 -0.48 -20.65
N PRO A 205 18.43 -0.01 -20.35
CA PRO A 205 18.75 0.54 -19.03
C PRO A 205 18.02 1.86 -18.76
N VAL A 206 17.78 2.67 -19.79
CA VAL A 206 17.08 3.95 -19.67
C VAL A 206 15.62 3.70 -19.26
N GLU A 207 14.97 2.75 -19.91
CA GLU A 207 13.58 2.37 -19.66
C GLU A 207 13.41 1.74 -18.28
N ARG A 208 14.40 0.96 -17.82
CA ARG A 208 14.44 0.43 -16.44
C ARG A 208 14.49 1.55 -15.41
N ILE A 209 15.36 2.54 -15.62
CA ILE A 209 15.54 3.65 -14.67
C ILE A 209 14.31 4.54 -14.66
N VAL A 210 13.89 5.03 -15.82
CA VAL A 210 12.80 5.99 -15.95
C VAL A 210 11.44 5.35 -15.68
N GLY A 211 11.25 4.10 -16.09
CA GLY A 211 9.98 3.40 -15.97
C GLY A 211 9.66 2.92 -14.56
N GLU A 212 10.66 2.76 -13.70
CA GLU A 212 10.46 2.09 -12.41
C GLU A 212 11.39 2.59 -11.30
N TYR A 213 12.71 2.43 -11.44
CA TYR A 213 13.64 2.75 -10.34
C TYR A 213 13.57 4.21 -9.89
N PHE A 214 13.48 5.15 -10.83
CA PHE A 214 13.34 6.56 -10.53
C PHE A 214 12.14 6.81 -9.61
N TRP A 215 10.99 6.21 -9.90
CA TRP A 215 9.76 6.39 -9.13
C TRP A 215 9.81 5.74 -7.77
N PHE A 216 10.50 4.62 -7.63
CA PHE A 216 10.73 3.98 -6.32
C PHE A 216 11.49 4.90 -5.38
N TRP A 217 12.63 5.41 -5.84
CA TRP A 217 13.49 6.30 -5.06
C TRP A 217 12.85 7.65 -4.82
N PHE A 218 12.21 8.22 -5.84
CA PHE A 218 11.51 9.49 -5.74
C PHE A 218 10.40 9.40 -4.67
N THR A 219 9.58 8.35 -4.73
CA THR A 219 8.51 8.12 -3.74
C THR A 219 9.09 7.93 -2.34
N ALA A 220 10.15 7.12 -2.19
CA ALA A 220 10.79 6.87 -0.90
C ALA A 220 11.39 8.16 -0.29
N LEU A 221 12.10 8.96 -1.10
CA LEU A 221 12.72 10.21 -0.66
C LEU A 221 11.67 11.24 -0.25
N ILE A 222 10.65 11.47 -1.09
CA ILE A 222 9.58 12.41 -0.75
C ILE A 222 8.84 11.95 0.50
N SER A 223 8.53 10.66 0.61
CA SER A 223 7.91 10.09 1.81
C SER A 223 8.73 10.33 3.08
N LEU A 224 10.05 10.15 3.02
CA LEU A 224 10.96 10.41 4.13
C LEU A 224 10.98 11.90 4.52
N VAL A 225 11.07 12.80 3.55
CA VAL A 225 11.05 14.25 3.79
C VAL A 225 9.73 14.69 4.42
N LEU A 226 8.59 14.28 3.84
CA LEU A 226 7.28 14.61 4.38
C LEU A 226 7.10 14.06 5.79
N TYR A 227 7.63 12.86 6.08
CA TYR A 227 7.60 12.26 7.40
C TYR A 227 8.35 13.10 8.44
N VAL A 228 9.57 13.55 8.12
CA VAL A 228 10.36 14.41 9.02
C VAL A 228 9.61 15.71 9.32
N ILE A 229 9.01 16.34 8.30
CA ILE A 229 8.24 17.58 8.48
C ILE A 229 7.01 17.34 9.36
N LEU A 230 6.26 16.25 9.11
CA LEU A 230 5.08 15.91 9.89
C LEU A 230 5.41 15.60 11.35
N TYR A 231 6.51 14.89 11.60
CA TYR A 231 7.00 14.66 12.96
C TYR A 231 7.31 15.96 13.70
N LEU A 232 7.95 16.93 13.02
CA LEU A 232 8.21 18.25 13.58
C LEU A 232 6.91 19.06 13.82
N ALA A 233 5.93 18.94 12.93
CA ALA A 233 4.62 19.58 13.09
C ALA A 233 3.85 19.00 14.28
N LEU A 234 3.87 17.69 14.48
CA LEU A 234 3.22 17.01 15.61
C LEU A 234 3.86 17.36 16.95
N ARG A 235 5.16 17.63 16.98
CA ARG A 235 5.86 18.19 18.16
C ARG A 235 5.46 19.64 18.48
N GLY A 236 4.76 20.32 17.57
CA GLY A 236 4.43 21.73 17.67
C GLY A 236 5.60 22.66 17.34
N ASN A 237 6.65 22.14 16.68
CA ASN A 237 7.79 22.95 16.20
C ASN A 237 7.48 23.65 14.88
N VAL A 238 6.46 23.20 14.15
CA VAL A 238 6.02 23.76 12.87
C VAL A 238 4.54 24.12 12.96
N PHE A 239 4.23 25.39 12.72
CA PHE A 239 2.86 25.87 12.58
C PHE A 239 2.75 26.72 11.32
N THR A 240 1.62 26.60 10.62
CA THR A 240 1.27 27.44 9.48
C THR A 240 0.16 28.39 9.90
N GLU A 241 0.28 29.66 9.57
CA GLU A 241 -0.79 30.62 9.79
C GLU A 241 -1.97 30.33 8.85
N GLU A 242 -3.21 30.35 9.35
CA GLU A 242 -4.41 30.07 8.54
C GLU A 242 -4.57 31.09 7.39
N ILE A 243 -4.10 32.32 7.56
CA ILE A 243 -4.22 33.42 6.59
C ILE A 243 -3.07 33.40 5.55
N ARG A 244 -1.86 32.97 5.93
CA ARG A 244 -0.70 32.81 5.03
C ARG A 244 -0.17 31.39 5.10
N TRP A 245 -0.91 30.49 4.47
CA TRP A 245 -0.59 29.07 4.42
C TRP A 245 0.79 28.75 3.81
N TRP A 246 1.38 29.65 3.02
CA TRP A 246 2.73 29.50 2.45
C TRP A 246 3.87 29.81 3.43
N ARG A 247 3.61 30.47 4.57
CA ARG A 247 4.65 30.79 5.57
C ARG A 247 4.73 29.69 6.61
N ILE A 248 5.73 28.83 6.45
CA ILE A 248 6.08 27.81 7.43
C ILE A 248 6.97 28.46 8.50
N HIS A 249 6.50 28.53 9.74
CA HIS A 249 7.30 29.03 10.86
C HIS A 249 7.93 27.87 11.61
N PHE A 250 9.24 27.91 11.76
CA PHE A 250 10.00 26.95 12.56
C PHE A 250 10.28 27.55 13.94
N ARG A 251 9.86 26.87 14.99
CA ARG A 251 10.16 27.26 16.38
C ARG A 251 11.03 26.19 17.02
N SER A 252 12.23 26.59 17.44
CA SER A 252 13.22 25.66 18.03
C SER A 252 12.88 25.18 19.44
N ARG A 253 11.93 25.84 20.13
CA ARG A 253 11.46 25.44 21.47
C ARG A 253 10.04 24.90 21.39
N PRO A 254 9.78 23.66 21.82
CA PRO A 254 8.43 23.11 21.87
C PRO A 254 7.56 23.95 22.81
N ILE A 255 6.28 24.14 22.45
CA ILE A 255 5.33 24.78 23.36
C ILE A 255 5.19 23.89 24.59
N ASN A 256 5.72 24.33 25.73
CA ASN A 256 5.35 23.78 27.02
C ASN A 256 3.84 23.98 27.17
N LYS A 257 3.06 22.89 27.12
CA LYS A 257 1.59 22.88 27.32
C LYS A 257 1.17 23.25 28.76
N ARG A 258 1.95 24.09 29.44
CA ARG A 258 1.67 24.63 30.77
C ARG A 258 1.94 26.12 30.77
N ARG A 259 0.93 26.90 30.38
CA ARG A 259 0.56 28.18 30.99
C ARG A 259 -0.74 28.66 30.30
N PRO A 260 -1.90 28.55 30.96
CA PRO A 260 -3.01 29.42 30.62
C PRO A 260 -2.61 30.81 31.12
N THR A 261 -2.21 31.70 30.22
CA THR A 261 -2.34 33.12 30.52
C THR A 261 -3.82 33.45 30.46
N SER A 262 -4.42 33.56 31.64
CA SER A 262 -5.68 34.27 31.91
C SER A 262 -5.74 35.52 31.02
N ILE A 263 -6.83 35.81 30.31
CA ILE A 263 -8.11 36.25 30.86
C ILE A 263 -9.20 35.99 29.81
N GLY A 264 -10.28 35.31 30.24
CA GLY A 264 -11.64 35.45 29.71
C GLY A 264 -12.00 34.81 28.37
N GLU A 265 -12.36 33.52 28.37
CA GLU A 265 -13.45 32.98 27.52
C GLU A 265 -13.82 31.55 27.97
N PRO A 266 -15.10 31.24 28.28
CA PRO A 266 -15.55 29.89 28.59
C PRO A 266 -15.90 29.11 27.31
N ASN A 267 -15.65 27.79 27.31
CA ASN A 267 -16.07 26.77 26.31
C ASN A 267 -15.01 26.27 25.28
N GLY A 268 -13.80 25.92 25.73
CA GLY A 268 -12.74 25.34 24.85
C GLY A 268 -12.39 23.86 25.06
N GLU A 269 -13.01 23.15 26.01
CA GLU A 269 -12.53 21.83 26.45
C GLU A 269 -12.81 20.69 25.42
N ASN A 270 -13.86 20.80 24.62
CA ASN A 270 -14.23 19.79 23.62
C ASN A 270 -13.38 19.85 22.33
N GLU A 271 -12.81 21.01 21.99
CA GLU A 271 -11.94 21.15 20.81
C GLU A 271 -10.55 20.53 21.02
N GLN A 272 -10.01 20.60 22.25
CA GLN A 272 -8.64 20.19 22.54
C GLN A 272 -8.49 18.66 22.58
N GLY A 273 -9.54 17.95 23.02
CA GLY A 273 -9.63 16.48 22.97
C GLY A 273 -9.72 15.95 21.54
N ASN A 274 -10.54 16.60 20.71
CA ASN A 274 -10.72 16.23 19.30
C ASN A 274 -9.42 16.46 18.48
N LYS A 275 -8.67 17.53 18.77
CA LYS A 275 -7.36 17.82 18.15
C LYS A 275 -6.29 16.77 18.47
N ARG A 276 -6.29 16.21 19.69
CA ARG A 276 -5.36 15.12 20.08
C ARG A 276 -5.72 13.79 19.43
N GLY A 277 -7.01 13.44 19.37
CA GLY A 277 -7.48 12.24 18.66
C GLY A 277 -7.15 12.29 17.16
N ALA A 278 -7.46 13.41 16.50
CA ALA A 278 -7.16 13.61 15.07
C ALA A 278 -5.65 13.57 14.76
N ALA A 279 -4.80 14.10 15.64
CA ALA A 279 -3.35 14.05 15.48
C ALA A 279 -2.81 12.62 15.62
N THR A 280 -3.28 11.85 16.62
CA THR A 280 -2.90 10.44 16.80
C THR A 280 -3.38 9.58 15.63
N GLU A 281 -4.60 9.79 15.15
CA GLU A 281 -5.12 9.12 13.95
C GLU A 281 -4.35 9.49 12.67
N ALA A 282 -3.82 10.71 12.60
CA ALA A 282 -3.00 11.18 11.49
C ALA A 282 -1.58 10.59 11.53
N VAL A 283 -0.99 10.42 12.72
CA VAL A 283 0.31 9.73 12.90
C VAL A 283 0.22 8.28 12.42
N MET A 284 -0.88 7.60 12.70
CA MET A 284 -1.11 6.23 12.26
C MET A 284 -1.16 6.11 10.72
N MET A 285 -1.59 7.16 9.99
CA MET A 285 -1.53 7.18 8.51
C MET A 285 -0.10 7.28 7.95
N LEU A 286 0.88 7.62 8.79
CA LEU A 286 2.28 7.73 8.39
C LEU A 286 3.04 6.39 8.45
N LEU A 287 2.38 5.33 8.94
CA LEU A 287 2.97 3.99 8.96
C LEU A 287 3.05 3.37 7.55
N TYR A 288 2.17 3.78 6.62
CA TYR A 288 2.17 3.32 5.23
C TYR A 288 3.43 3.74 4.46
N PRO A 289 3.81 5.03 4.40
CA PRO A 289 5.06 5.41 3.74
C PRO A 289 6.30 4.80 4.41
N LEU A 290 6.29 4.57 5.73
CA LEU A 290 7.42 3.93 6.43
C LEU A 290 7.56 2.46 6.02
N ALA A 291 6.45 1.73 5.99
CA ALA A 291 6.44 0.35 5.52
C ALA A 291 6.91 0.26 4.06
N TYR A 292 6.44 1.17 3.20
CA TYR A 292 6.91 1.28 1.82
C TYR A 292 8.42 1.50 1.73
N VAL A 293 8.97 2.45 2.50
CA VAL A 293 10.42 2.71 2.52
C VAL A 293 11.19 1.46 2.97
N GLY A 294 10.72 0.74 4.00
CA GLY A 294 11.36 -0.50 4.44
C GLY A 294 11.38 -1.59 3.36
N LEU A 295 10.23 -1.81 2.69
CA LEU A 295 10.09 -2.80 1.63
C LEU A 295 10.98 -2.46 0.41
N ILE A 296 10.94 -1.20 -0.04
CA ILE A 296 11.68 -0.75 -1.23
C ILE A 296 13.17 -0.60 -0.98
N LEU A 297 13.59 -0.23 0.24
CA LEU A 297 15.01 -0.06 0.56
C LEU A 297 15.74 -1.40 0.46
N GLY A 298 15.18 -2.47 1.04
CA GLY A 298 15.77 -3.81 0.93
C GLY A 298 15.88 -4.25 -0.53
N LEU A 299 14.79 -4.12 -1.28
CA LEU A 299 14.73 -4.50 -2.69
C LEU A 299 15.74 -3.71 -3.53
N SER A 300 15.83 -2.41 -3.28
CA SER A 300 16.76 -1.50 -3.95
C SER A 300 18.20 -1.89 -3.66
N ILE A 301 18.58 -2.15 -2.40
CA ILE A 301 19.96 -2.55 -2.03
C ILE A 301 20.39 -3.78 -2.83
N VAL A 302 19.55 -4.82 -2.85
CA VAL A 302 19.84 -6.07 -3.58
C VAL A 302 19.95 -5.82 -5.09
N ARG A 303 19.07 -5.02 -5.68
CA ARG A 303 19.10 -4.71 -7.12
C ARG A 303 20.29 -3.82 -7.51
N TRP A 304 20.68 -2.86 -6.66
CA TRP A 304 21.79 -1.93 -6.92
C TRP A 304 23.17 -2.54 -6.73
N MET A 305 23.34 -3.46 -5.77
CA MET A 305 24.58 -4.24 -5.68
C MET A 305 24.86 -5.01 -6.97
N GLY A 306 23.82 -5.37 -7.73
CA GLY A 306 23.95 -5.98 -9.06
C GLY A 306 24.38 -5.03 -10.18
N PHE A 307 24.27 -3.72 -9.99
CA PHE A 307 24.67 -2.72 -10.97
C PHE A 307 26.10 -2.17 -10.74
N VAL A 308 26.60 -2.17 -9.49
CA VAL A 308 27.83 -1.44 -9.11
C VAL A 308 29.10 -2.29 -9.25
N ASP A 309 29.09 -3.57 -8.89
CA ASP A 309 30.28 -4.42 -9.00
C ASP A 309 29.91 -5.90 -9.22
N GLU A 310 30.32 -6.45 -10.36
CA GLU A 310 30.10 -7.85 -10.71
C GLU A 310 30.88 -8.82 -9.79
N ASN A 311 31.86 -8.32 -9.04
CA ASN A 311 32.73 -9.09 -8.15
C ASN A 311 32.23 -9.14 -6.69
N ILE A 312 31.32 -8.23 -6.29
CA ILE A 312 30.73 -8.23 -4.94
C ILE A 312 29.49 -9.12 -4.96
N GLY A 313 29.71 -10.40 -4.68
CA GLY A 313 28.63 -11.38 -4.67
C GLY A 313 27.68 -11.19 -3.49
N VAL A 314 26.44 -10.78 -3.78
CA VAL A 314 25.36 -10.80 -2.78
C VAL A 314 24.95 -12.26 -2.53
N PRO A 315 24.83 -12.70 -1.27
CA PRO A 315 24.34 -14.04 -0.97
C PRO A 315 22.96 -14.29 -1.61
N PRO A 316 22.75 -15.42 -2.31
CA PRO A 316 21.46 -15.74 -2.95
C PRO A 316 20.31 -15.71 -1.94
N ALA A 317 20.56 -16.22 -0.73
CA ALA A 317 19.59 -16.23 0.35
C ALA A 317 19.11 -14.82 0.73
N ALA A 318 20.01 -13.82 0.76
CA ALA A 318 19.64 -12.44 1.06
C ALA A 318 18.70 -11.85 0.00
N THR A 319 18.99 -12.14 -1.28
CA THR A 319 18.15 -11.73 -2.41
C THR A 319 16.75 -12.31 -2.32
N PHE A 320 16.65 -13.64 -2.15
CA PHE A 320 15.35 -14.30 -2.04
C PHE A 320 14.58 -13.86 -0.80
N SER A 321 15.24 -13.68 0.34
CA SER A 321 14.58 -13.18 1.56
C SER A 321 13.96 -11.80 1.36
N VAL A 322 14.71 -10.86 0.77
CA VAL A 322 14.20 -9.51 0.49
C VAL A 322 13.06 -9.55 -0.52
N MET A 323 13.17 -10.37 -1.58
CA MET A 323 12.09 -10.52 -2.56
C MET A 323 10.84 -11.17 -1.95
N THR A 324 10.99 -12.13 -1.04
CA THR A 324 9.86 -12.73 -0.30
C THR A 324 9.19 -11.69 0.59
N ILE A 325 9.96 -10.86 1.31
CA ILE A 325 9.43 -9.75 2.11
C ILE A 325 8.68 -8.75 1.22
N PHE A 326 9.23 -8.42 0.06
CA PHE A 326 8.58 -7.54 -0.91
C PHE A 326 7.28 -8.15 -1.47
N ALA A 327 7.26 -9.46 -1.71
CA ALA A 327 6.05 -10.18 -2.14
C ALA A 327 4.94 -10.21 -1.06
N LEU A 328 5.27 -9.96 0.22
CA LEU A 328 4.32 -9.78 1.31
C LEU A 328 3.74 -8.35 1.40
N SER A 329 4.01 -7.46 0.43
CA SER A 329 3.52 -6.07 0.43
C SER A 329 2.02 -5.95 0.68
N GLY A 330 1.21 -6.78 0.02
CA GLY A 330 -0.24 -6.81 0.20
C GLY A 330 -0.66 -7.18 1.62
N VAL A 331 -0.04 -8.22 2.21
CA VAL A 331 -0.28 -8.57 3.62
C VAL A 331 0.08 -7.41 4.55
N VAL A 332 1.24 -6.77 4.32
CA VAL A 332 1.68 -5.61 5.10
C VAL A 332 0.67 -4.48 5.01
N ASN A 333 0.25 -4.08 3.80
CA ASN A 333 -0.70 -2.98 3.60
C ASN A 333 -2.09 -3.28 4.18
N VAL A 334 -2.58 -4.53 4.08
CA VAL A 334 -3.85 -4.95 4.69
C VAL A 334 -3.75 -4.91 6.21
N THR A 335 -2.65 -5.44 6.76
CA THR A 335 -2.40 -5.44 8.20
C THR A 335 -2.33 -4.01 8.74
N LEU A 336 -1.64 -3.12 8.02
CA LEU A 336 -1.59 -1.70 8.34
C LEU A 336 -2.97 -1.06 8.33
N LEU A 337 -3.85 -1.40 7.38
CA LEU A 337 -5.22 -0.88 7.35
C LEU A 337 -6.00 -1.27 8.60
N LEU A 338 -5.95 -2.54 8.96
CA LEU A 338 -6.68 -3.09 10.10
C LEU A 338 -6.20 -2.47 11.42
N TYR A 339 -4.89 -2.27 11.61
CA TYR A 339 -4.35 -1.70 12.84
C TYR A 339 -4.45 -0.19 12.91
N THR A 340 -4.20 0.52 11.80
CA THR A 340 -4.17 1.98 11.82
C THR A 340 -5.57 2.57 11.85
N ARG A 341 -6.53 1.96 11.13
CA ARG A 341 -7.87 2.52 10.94
C ARG A 341 -8.93 1.45 10.64
N PRO A 342 -9.43 0.74 11.67
CA PRO A 342 -10.59 -0.13 11.48
C PRO A 342 -11.83 0.65 11.03
N GLY A 343 -11.88 1.99 11.16
CA GLY A 343 -13.00 2.83 10.66
C GLY A 343 -12.95 3.21 9.17
N LEU A 344 -11.84 2.96 8.46
CA LEU A 344 -11.70 3.31 7.04
C LEU A 344 -12.24 2.17 6.15
N LEU A 345 -12.72 2.48 4.94
CA LEU A 345 -13.22 1.47 3.99
C LEU A 345 -14.35 0.59 4.55
N LEU A 346 -15.23 1.16 5.38
CA LEU A 346 -16.42 0.46 5.92
C LEU A 346 -16.10 -0.71 6.85
N LEU A 347 -14.89 -0.78 7.39
CA LEU A 347 -14.49 -1.81 8.34
C LEU A 347 -14.98 -1.51 9.77
N GLY A 348 -15.47 -0.30 10.04
CA GLY A 348 -15.86 0.16 11.38
C GLY A 348 -17.29 0.66 11.44
N ASP A 349 -17.80 0.69 12.66
CA ASP A 349 -19.20 0.95 12.98
C ASP A 349 -19.56 2.41 12.66
N ARG A 350 -20.12 2.65 11.46
CA ARG A 350 -20.73 3.95 11.13
C ARG A 350 -22.08 4.02 11.83
N ARG A 351 -22.08 4.32 13.13
CA ARG A 351 -23.32 4.70 13.82
C ARG A 351 -23.88 5.94 13.10
N LEU A 352 -25.03 5.76 12.45
CA LEU A 352 -25.81 6.84 11.87
C LEU A 352 -26.73 7.37 12.97
N THR A 353 -26.90 8.68 13.05
CA THR A 353 -28.03 9.22 13.81
C THR A 353 -29.33 8.83 13.11
N ALA A 354 -30.46 8.86 13.81
CA ALA A 354 -31.80 8.56 13.26
C ALA A 354 -32.17 9.35 11.99
N ASN A 355 -31.42 10.42 11.67
CA ASN A 355 -31.59 11.27 10.49
C ASN A 355 -30.65 10.91 9.32
N GLY A 356 -29.93 9.79 9.37
CA GLY A 356 -29.06 9.33 8.27
C GLY A 356 -27.79 10.16 8.07
N ILE A 357 -27.41 10.98 9.06
CA ILE A 357 -26.19 11.76 9.04
C ILE A 357 -25.06 10.92 9.65
N PRO A 358 -23.91 10.75 8.96
CA PRO A 358 -22.74 10.11 9.56
C PRO A 358 -22.33 10.88 10.82
N LEU A 359 -22.29 10.25 12.00
CA LEU A 359 -21.86 10.89 13.26
C LEU A 359 -20.48 11.56 13.18
N ARG A 360 -19.65 11.14 12.20
CA ARG A 360 -18.36 11.77 11.89
C ARG A 360 -18.48 13.23 11.42
N SER A 361 -19.62 13.67 10.88
CA SER A 361 -19.85 15.08 10.54
C SER A 361 -20.27 15.94 11.74
N LEU A 362 -20.57 15.32 12.88
CA LEU A 362 -21.07 16.00 14.08
C LEU A 362 -20.03 16.09 15.20
N GLY A 363 -18.87 15.43 15.09
CA GLY A 363 -17.76 15.59 16.03
C GLY A 363 -18.05 15.12 17.46
N ILE A 364 -19.07 14.29 17.68
CA ILE A 364 -19.42 13.74 18.99
C ILE A 364 -18.86 12.32 19.08
N PHE A 365 -17.69 12.17 19.71
CA PHE A 365 -17.14 10.87 20.08
C PHE A 365 -17.39 10.68 21.58
N GLU A 366 -18.47 9.99 21.92
CA GLU A 366 -18.70 9.54 23.29
C GLU A 366 -17.89 8.25 23.50
N SER A 367 -16.75 8.40 24.17
CA SER A 367 -15.94 7.28 24.63
C SER A 367 -16.61 6.67 25.86
N SER A 368 -17.20 5.50 25.71
CA SER A 368 -17.54 4.64 26.86
C SER A 368 -17.18 3.20 26.57
N THR A 369 -15.89 2.91 26.80
CA THR A 369 -15.47 1.62 27.35
C THR A 369 -16.01 1.53 28.78
N SER A 370 -17.10 0.79 28.96
CA SER A 370 -17.42 0.17 30.25
C SER A 370 -17.95 -1.25 30.00
N LEU A 371 -17.11 -2.22 30.35
CA LEU A 371 -17.51 -3.57 30.75
C LEU A 371 -18.82 -3.48 31.57
N HIS A 372 -19.85 -4.25 31.20
CA HIS A 372 -20.63 -5.05 32.14
C HIS A 372 -21.44 -6.08 31.37
N THR A 373 -21.16 -7.34 31.70
CA THR A 373 -21.96 -8.55 31.51
C THR A 373 -23.45 -8.32 31.76
N VAL A 374 -24.30 -8.59 30.77
CA VAL A 374 -25.67 -9.08 30.98
C VAL A 374 -25.99 -10.05 29.84
N ASP A 375 -25.63 -11.32 30.05
CA ASP A 375 -26.32 -12.42 29.41
C ASP A 375 -27.44 -12.89 30.35
N SER A 376 -28.49 -13.42 29.73
CA SER A 376 -29.61 -14.17 30.32
C SER A 376 -30.86 -13.38 30.74
N PHE A 377 -31.75 -13.18 29.77
CA PHE A 377 -33.20 -13.17 30.01
C PHE A 377 -33.78 -14.39 29.26
N ALA A 378 -33.92 -15.50 29.98
CA ALA A 378 -34.70 -16.66 29.58
C ALA A 378 -35.37 -17.22 30.83
N GLU A 379 -36.67 -17.51 30.70
CA GLU A 379 -37.54 -18.25 31.64
C GLU A 379 -37.82 -17.52 32.96
N GLY A 380 -39.05 -17.28 33.41
CA GLY A 380 -40.28 -18.05 33.30
C GLY A 380 -40.91 -18.05 34.71
N THR A 381 -42.25 -18.06 34.81
CA THR A 381 -43.05 -18.28 36.04
C THR A 381 -42.99 -17.19 37.14
N CYS A 382 -44.02 -16.91 37.95
CA CYS A 382 -45.47 -17.12 38.00
C CYS A 382 -45.92 -16.43 39.32
N LEU A 383 -47.17 -15.95 39.41
CA LEU A 383 -47.91 -15.60 40.66
C LEU A 383 -47.39 -14.37 41.45
N ALA A 384 -48.18 -13.45 42.01
CA ALA A 384 -49.58 -13.39 42.43
C ALA A 384 -50.05 -11.91 42.34
N ARG A 385 -51.20 -11.59 41.73
CA ARG A 385 -52.58 -11.54 42.29
C ARG A 385 -52.89 -10.30 43.17
N THR A 386 -53.79 -9.47 42.61
CA THR A 386 -54.93 -8.74 43.24
C THR A 386 -54.60 -7.60 44.23
N VAL A 387 -55.18 -6.40 44.19
CA VAL A 387 -56.61 -5.99 44.20
C VAL A 387 -56.65 -4.54 43.68
N GLU A 388 -57.30 -4.23 42.55
CA GLU A 388 -58.71 -3.79 42.42
C GLU A 388 -58.91 -2.30 42.76
N ALA A 389 -59.23 -1.51 41.72
CA ALA A 389 -59.96 -0.27 41.85
C ALA A 389 -61.43 -0.58 41.60
N ALA A 390 -62.29 -0.29 42.57
CA ALA A 390 -63.73 -0.19 42.38
C ALA A 390 -64.25 0.99 43.21
N SER A 391 -64.70 2.00 42.48
CA SER A 391 -66.12 2.33 42.51
C SER A 391 -66.89 1.26 41.74
#